data_AF-A0A7G7MML1-F1
#
_entry.id   AF-A0A7G7MML1-F1
#
_cell.length_a   1.000
_cell.length_b   1.000
_cell.length_c   1.000
_cell.angle_alpha   90.00
_cell.angle_beta   90.00
_cell.angle_gamma   90.00
#
_symmetry.space_group_name_H-M   'P 1'
#
loop_
_entity.id
_entity.type
_entity.pdbx_description
1 polymer ?
#
loop_
_entity_poly.entity_id
_entity_poly.type
_entity_poly.pdbx_seq_one_letter_code
_entity_poly.pdbx_strand_id
1 'polypeptide(L)'
;MNALAVAGAAVAAFVLSGGYYGALAARLARLSPAYAGQRRSAAATAAVELVRNAVLALVVAGLADGLGVTAPGPALLLALALWAAFPAVLLAGSVFHERVPVALAAIHAGDWLLKLLVVTLVVGLPG
;
A
#
# COMPACT_ATOMS: atom_id res chain seq x y z
N MET A 1 -10.72 1.41 -17.95
CA MET A 1 -9.49 1.61 -17.15
C MET A 1 -8.67 2.74 -17.75
N ASN A 2 -8.39 3.80 -17.00
CA ASN A 2 -7.56 4.92 -17.44
C ASN A 2 -6.08 4.65 -17.13
N ALA A 3 -5.24 4.47 -18.15
CA ALA A 3 -3.82 4.16 -17.97
C ALA A 3 -3.04 5.27 -17.24
N LEU A 4 -3.39 6.54 -17.44
CA LEU A 4 -2.77 7.66 -16.73
C LEU A 4 -3.16 7.67 -15.25
N ALA A 5 -4.41 7.33 -14.92
CA ALA A 5 -4.84 7.19 -13.54
C ALA A 5 -4.11 6.04 -12.84
N VAL A 6 -3.94 4.89 -13.51
CA VAL A 6 -3.17 3.75 -12.98
C VAL A 6 -1.71 4.13 -12.75
N ALA A 7 -1.06 4.77 -13.71
CA ALA A 7 0.33 5.22 -13.56
C ALA A 7 0.48 6.26 -12.44
N GLY A 8 -0.43 7.24 -12.39
CA GLY A 8 -0.47 8.26 -11.34
C GLY A 8 -0.69 7.66 -9.95
N ALA A 9 -1.61 6.70 -9.82
CA ALA A 9 -1.86 5.98 -8.58
C ALA A 9 -0.62 5.21 -8.10
N ALA A 10 0.08 4.54 -9.01
CA ALA A 10 1.30 3.80 -8.68
C ALA A 10 2.42 4.71 -8.17
N VAL A 11 2.64 5.86 -8.83
CA VAL A 11 3.63 6.86 -8.40
C VAL A 11 3.23 7.50 -7.08
N ALA A 12 1.96 7.89 -6.92
CA ALA A 12 1.47 8.49 -5.68
C ALA A 12 1.60 7.52 -4.49
N ALA A 13 1.22 6.27 -4.66
CA ALA A 13 1.38 5.22 -3.65
C ALA A 13 2.86 4.99 -3.30
N PHE A 14 3.76 4.98 -4.28
CA PHE A 14 5.20 4.88 -4.05
C PHE A 14 5.74 6.06 -3.22
N VAL A 15 5.43 7.29 -3.60
CA VAL A 15 5.91 8.50 -2.92
C VAL A 15 5.36 8.57 -1.49
N LEU A 16 4.06 8.35 -1.31
CA LEU A 16 3.42 8.40 0.01
C LEU A 16 3.92 7.28 0.93
N SER A 17 4.10 6.07 0.40
CA SER A 17 4.69 4.95 1.14
C SER A 17 6.13 5.25 1.56
N GLY A 18 6.95 5.77 0.64
CA GLY A 18 8.32 6.18 0.93
C GLY A 18 8.38 7.24 2.03
N GLY A 19 7.50 8.24 1.97
CA GLY A 19 7.34 9.25 3.01
C GLY A 19 6.92 8.66 4.36
N TYR A 20 5.94 7.74 4.35
CA TYR A 20 5.42 7.07 5.55
C TYR A 20 6.51 6.23 6.25
N TYR A 21 7.24 5.39 5.53
CA TYR A 21 8.36 4.63 6.08
C TYR A 21 9.54 5.53 6.46
N GLY A 22 9.79 6.60 5.71
CA GLY A 22 10.81 7.60 6.03
C GLY A 22 10.56 8.28 7.37
N ALA A 23 9.32 8.74 7.60
CA ALA A 23 8.89 9.36 8.86
C ALA A 23 9.01 8.40 10.06
N LEU A 24 8.84 7.10 9.83
CA LEU A 24 8.90 6.06 10.87
C LEU A 24 10.23 5.30 10.92
N ALA A 25 11.24 5.73 10.15
CA ALA A 25 12.47 4.96 9.93
C ALA A 25 13.20 4.60 11.23
N ALA A 26 13.30 5.56 12.17
CA ALA A 26 13.94 5.33 13.47
C ALA A 26 13.18 4.31 14.32
N ARG A 27 11.83 4.31 14.25
CA ARG A 27 10.99 3.34 14.96
C ARG A 27 11.15 1.94 14.34
N LEU A 28 11.17 1.86 13.01
CA LEU A 28 11.36 0.61 12.28
C LEU A 28 12.71 -0.03 12.58
N ALA A 29 13.79 0.74 12.61
CA ALA A 29 15.13 0.24 12.96
C ALA A 29 15.20 -0.36 14.37
N ARG A 30 14.36 0.12 15.31
CA ARG A 30 14.24 -0.47 16.66
C ARG A 30 13.35 -1.72 16.70
N LEU A 31 12.41 -1.84 15.78
CA LEU A 31 11.43 -2.93 15.74
C LEU A 31 11.90 -4.13 14.92
N SER A 32 12.79 -3.94 13.95
CA SER A 32 13.31 -5.03 13.13
C SER A 32 14.71 -4.75 12.59
N PRO A 33 15.63 -5.74 12.67
CA PRO A 33 16.98 -5.61 12.14
C PRO A 33 17.01 -5.39 10.62
N ALA A 34 15.94 -5.79 9.91
CA ALA A 34 15.80 -5.57 8.47
C ALA A 34 15.85 -4.08 8.09
N TYR A 35 15.55 -3.17 9.02
CA TYR A 35 15.57 -1.72 8.82
C TYR A 35 16.80 -1.02 9.41
N ALA A 36 17.57 -1.73 10.24
CA ALA A 36 18.78 -1.21 10.90
C ALA A 36 20.07 -1.51 10.10
N GLY A 37 20.04 -2.51 9.21
CA GLY A 37 21.19 -2.97 8.46
C GLY A 37 21.47 -2.21 7.15
N GLN A 38 22.42 -2.77 6.38
CA GLN A 38 22.80 -2.26 5.07
C GLN A 38 21.61 -2.29 4.11
N ARG A 39 21.28 -1.13 3.55
CA ARG A 39 20.14 -0.99 2.64
C ARG A 39 20.55 -1.40 1.23
N ARG A 40 19.57 -1.92 0.47
CA ARG A 40 19.67 -2.05 -0.99
C ARG A 40 19.87 -0.67 -1.62
N SER A 41 20.39 -0.63 -2.85
CA SER A 41 20.55 0.64 -3.55
C SER A 41 19.20 1.33 -3.74
N ALA A 42 19.20 2.66 -3.63
CA ALA A 42 17.97 3.45 -3.74
C ALA A 42 17.24 3.20 -5.07
N ALA A 43 18.00 3.06 -6.17
CA ALA A 43 17.45 2.76 -7.49
C ALA A 43 16.77 1.38 -7.56
N ALA A 44 17.38 0.34 -6.98
CA ALA A 44 16.78 -1.00 -6.96
C ALA A 44 15.51 -1.02 -6.09
N THR A 45 15.53 -0.38 -4.92
CA THR A 45 14.34 -0.24 -4.07
C THR A 45 13.23 0.52 -4.78
N ALA A 46 13.54 1.64 -5.42
CA ALA A 46 12.55 2.42 -6.16
C ALA A 46 11.93 1.61 -7.31
N ALA A 47 12.73 0.87 -8.08
CA ALA A 47 12.24 0.03 -9.16
C ALA A 47 11.27 -1.06 -8.66
N VAL A 48 11.65 -1.79 -7.61
CA VAL A 48 10.81 -2.84 -7.03
C VAL A 48 9.51 -2.26 -6.49
N GLU A 49 9.58 -1.16 -5.74
CA GLU A 49 8.39 -0.55 -5.17
C GLU A 49 7.47 0.03 -6.24
N LEU A 50 8.00 0.65 -7.30
CA LEU A 50 7.18 1.12 -8.42
C LEU A 50 6.46 -0.05 -9.13
N VAL A 51 7.15 -1.16 -9.39
CA VAL A 51 6.52 -2.34 -10.00
C VAL A 51 5.42 -2.89 -9.10
N ARG A 52 5.68 -3.02 -7.79
CA ARG A 52 4.69 -3.51 -6.82
C ARG A 52 3.46 -2.59 -6.76
N ASN A 53 3.66 -1.27 -6.72
CA ASN A 53 2.57 -0.31 -6.71
C ASN A 53 1.82 -0.27 -8.05
N ALA A 54 2.49 -0.48 -9.18
CA ALA A 54 1.86 -0.57 -10.50
C ALA A 54 0.94 -1.80 -10.62
N VAL A 55 1.40 -2.96 -10.13
CA VAL A 55 0.57 -4.18 -10.07
C VAL A 55 -0.65 -3.95 -9.20
N LEU A 56 -0.46 -3.37 -8.01
CA LEU A 56 -1.57 -3.03 -7.11
C LEU A 56 -2.57 -2.10 -7.80
N ALA A 57 -2.10 -1.01 -8.41
CA ALA A 57 -2.95 -0.04 -9.09
C ALA A 57 -3.73 -0.65 -10.26
N LEU A 58 -3.09 -1.50 -11.06
CA LEU A 58 -3.72 -2.17 -12.19
C LEU A 58 -4.86 -3.10 -11.72
N VAL A 59 -4.60 -3.93 -10.72
CA VAL A 59 -5.60 -4.87 -10.18
C VAL A 59 -6.77 -4.10 -9.56
N VAL A 60 -6.48 -3.09 -8.74
CA VAL A 60 -7.52 -2.29 -8.08
C VAL A 60 -8.34 -1.49 -9.10
N ALA A 61 -7.72 -0.97 -10.16
CA ALA A 61 -8.45 -0.32 -11.25
C ALA A 61 -9.39 -1.29 -11.98
N GLY A 62 -8.96 -2.53 -12.23
CA GLY A 62 -9.83 -3.54 -12.84
C GLY A 62 -11.01 -3.90 -11.94
N LEU A 63 -10.79 -4.00 -10.62
CA LEU A 63 -11.86 -4.22 -9.64
C LEU A 63 -12.82 -3.02 -9.58
N ALA A 64 -12.29 -1.80 -9.53
CA ALA A 64 -13.10 -0.58 -9.48
C ALA A 64 -14.00 -0.46 -10.71
N ASP A 65 -13.46 -0.68 -11.91
CA ASP A 65 -14.22 -0.68 -13.16
C ASP A 65 -15.30 -1.78 -13.17
N GLY A 66 -14.93 -3.01 -12.79
CA GLY A 66 -15.86 -4.15 -12.75
C GLY A 66 -16.99 -3.98 -11.73
N LEU A 67 -16.76 -3.22 -10.65
CA LEU A 67 -17.74 -2.91 -9.61
C LEU A 67 -18.49 -1.58 -9.87
N GLY A 68 -18.17 -0.86 -10.95
CA GLY A 68 -18.79 0.43 -11.25
C GLY A 68 -18.49 1.53 -10.23
N VAL A 69 -17.31 1.49 -9.61
CA VAL A 69 -16.87 2.49 -8.63
C VAL A 69 -16.55 3.81 -9.34
N THR A 70 -17.43 4.80 -9.18
CA THR A 70 -17.35 6.12 -9.84
C THR A 70 -17.47 7.31 -8.87
N ALA A 71 -17.51 7.04 -7.56
CA ALA A 71 -17.69 8.07 -6.55
C ALA A 71 -16.79 7.81 -5.32
N PRO A 72 -16.46 8.87 -4.53
CA PRO A 72 -15.53 8.74 -3.42
C PRO A 72 -15.99 7.74 -2.35
N GLY A 73 -17.29 7.70 -2.03
CA GLY A 73 -17.84 6.77 -1.05
C GLY A 73 -17.56 5.29 -1.40
N PRO A 74 -18.01 4.81 -2.57
CA PRO A 74 -17.68 3.47 -3.06
C PRO A 74 -16.17 3.19 -3.17
N ALA A 75 -15.35 4.16 -3.57
CA ALA A 75 -13.90 4.00 -3.63
C ALA A 75 -13.26 3.82 -2.25
N LEU A 76 -13.73 4.56 -1.24
CA LEU A 76 -13.32 4.40 0.16
C LEU A 76 -13.76 3.04 0.70
N LEU A 77 -14.99 2.62 0.41
CA LEU A 77 -15.50 1.31 0.81
C LEU A 77 -14.67 0.18 0.19
N LEU A 78 -14.32 0.29 -1.09
CA LEU A 78 -13.44 -0.68 -1.76
C LEU A 78 -12.06 -0.75 -1.10
N ALA A 79 -11.44 0.39 -0.77
CA ALA A 79 -10.16 0.42 -0.07
C ALA A 79 -10.23 -0.26 1.30
N LEU A 80 -11.25 0.07 2.10
CA LEU A 80 -11.45 -0.50 3.43
C LEU A 80 -11.73 -2.01 3.36
N ALA A 81 -12.53 -2.45 2.39
CA ALA A 81 -12.81 -3.86 2.16
C ALA A 81 -11.54 -4.64 1.78
N LEU A 82 -10.76 -4.13 0.83
CA LEU A 82 -9.49 -4.75 0.44
C LEU A 82 -8.48 -4.76 1.59
N TRP A 83 -8.42 -3.68 2.37
CA TRP A 83 -7.53 -3.58 3.52
C TRP A 83 -7.88 -4.59 4.61
N ALA A 84 -9.17 -4.71 4.93
CA ALA A 84 -9.65 -5.65 5.93
C ALA A 84 -9.44 -7.10 5.47
N ALA A 85 -9.78 -7.41 4.22
CA ALA A 85 -9.71 -8.76 3.70
C ALA A 85 -8.28 -9.29 3.56
N PHE A 86 -7.32 -8.43 3.18
CA PHE A 86 -5.96 -8.86 2.86
C PHE A 86 -4.93 -8.37 3.90
N PRO A 87 -4.49 -7.09 3.93
CA PRO A 87 -3.53 -6.62 4.93
C PRO A 87 -3.89 -6.98 6.37
N ALA A 88 -5.11 -6.69 6.83
CA ALA A 88 -5.47 -6.89 8.23
C ALA A 88 -5.46 -8.38 8.61
N VAL A 89 -6.09 -9.24 7.81
CA VAL A 89 -6.12 -10.70 8.04
C VAL A 89 -4.71 -11.30 7.96
N LEU A 90 -3.93 -10.97 6.93
CA LEU A 90 -2.59 -11.52 6.74
C LEU A 90 -1.63 -11.07 7.85
N LEU A 91 -1.67 -9.78 8.23
CA LEU A 91 -0.82 -9.26 9.28
C LEU A 91 -1.23 -9.77 10.66
N ALA A 92 -2.53 -9.93 10.93
CA ALA A 92 -3.00 -10.61 12.14
C ALA A 92 -2.45 -12.04 12.22
N GLY A 93 -2.46 -12.77 11.09
CA GLY A 93 -1.83 -14.08 10.98
C GLY A 93 -0.33 -14.04 11.31
N SER A 94 0.42 -13.09 10.75
CA SER A 94 1.85 -12.94 11.03
C SER A 94 2.15 -12.62 12.50
N VAL A 95 1.30 -11.83 13.16
CA VAL A 95 1.44 -11.53 14.60
C VAL A 95 1.16 -12.80 15.41
N PHE A 96 0.07 -13.49 15.13
CA PHE A 96 -0.39 -14.62 15.94
C PHE A 96 0.48 -15.87 15.75
N HIS A 97 0.83 -16.20 14.52
CA HIS A 97 1.57 -17.43 14.18
C HIS A 97 3.09 -17.24 14.11
N GLU A 98 3.56 -16.09 13.63
CA GLU A 98 4.98 -15.83 13.39
C GLU A 98 5.62 -14.89 14.43
N ARG A 99 4.82 -14.42 15.41
CA ARG A 99 5.24 -13.51 16.48
C ARG A 99 5.87 -12.22 15.98
N VAL A 100 5.45 -11.75 14.80
CA VAL A 100 5.81 -10.40 14.32
C VAL A 100 5.39 -9.37 15.37
N PRO A 101 6.24 -8.41 15.76
CA PRO A 101 5.87 -7.39 16.74
C PRO A 101 4.61 -6.63 16.30
N VAL A 102 3.62 -6.51 17.18
CA VAL A 102 2.35 -5.82 16.89
C VAL A 102 2.58 -4.41 16.34
N ALA A 103 3.54 -3.68 16.92
CA ALA A 103 3.90 -2.34 16.46
C ALA A 103 4.46 -2.33 15.03
N LEU A 104 5.20 -3.36 14.63
CA LEU A 104 5.73 -3.49 13.26
C LEU A 104 4.60 -3.82 12.28
N ALA A 105 3.74 -4.78 12.65
CA ALA A 105 2.57 -5.13 11.86
C ALA A 105 1.62 -3.93 11.68
N ALA A 106 1.40 -3.12 12.72
CA ALA A 106 0.59 -1.91 12.64
C ALA A 106 1.17 -0.86 11.68
N ILE A 107 2.50 -0.68 11.64
CA ILE A 107 3.15 0.22 10.68
C ILE A 107 2.88 -0.27 9.26
N HIS A 108 3.07 -1.57 9.00
CA HIS A 108 2.78 -2.18 7.69
C HIS A 108 1.29 -2.08 7.31
N ALA A 109 0.39 -2.31 8.26
CA ALA A 109 -1.04 -2.19 8.04
C ALA A 109 -1.43 -0.75 7.67
N GLY A 110 -0.83 0.25 8.33
CA GLY A 110 -1.06 1.66 8.01
C GLY A 110 -0.56 2.05 6.61
N ASP A 111 0.62 1.58 6.19
CA ASP A 111 1.12 1.77 4.83
C ASP A 111 0.18 1.15 3.78
N TRP A 112 -0.29 -0.07 4.02
CA TRP A 112 -1.27 -0.72 3.15
C TRP A 112 -2.59 0.07 3.06
N LEU A 113 -3.10 0.59 4.19
CA LEU A 113 -4.31 1.40 4.20
C LEU A 113 -4.13 2.66 3.35
N LEU A 114 -3.02 3.38 3.57
CA LEU A 114 -2.69 4.60 2.83
C LEU A 114 -2.62 4.33 1.32
N LYS A 115 -1.91 3.27 0.90
CA LYS A 115 -1.81 2.86 -0.50
C LYS A 115 -3.18 2.55 -1.09
N LEU A 116 -3.97 1.72 -0.41
CA LEU A 116 -5.29 1.31 -0.92
C LEU A 116 -6.22 2.51 -1.05
N LEU A 117 -6.27 3.41 -0.06
CA LEU A 117 -7.06 4.64 -0.14
C LEU A 117 -6.67 5.51 -1.34
N VAL A 118 -5.37 5.78 -1.49
CA VAL A 118 -4.87 6.62 -2.59
C VAL A 118 -5.14 5.96 -3.93
N VAL A 119 -4.85 4.66 -4.06
CA VAL A 119 -5.02 3.93 -5.31
C VAL A 119 -6.49 3.87 -5.69
N THR A 120 -7.40 3.46 -4.80
CA THR A 120 -8.83 3.35 -5.14
C THR A 120 -9.44 4.71 -5.45
N LEU A 121 -9.06 5.77 -4.74
CA LEU A 121 -9.51 7.13 -5.05
C LEU A 121 -8.99 7.59 -6.41
N VAL A 122 -7.71 7.40 -6.72
CA VAL A 122 -7.16 7.88 -8.00
C VAL A 122 -7.70 7.10 -9.20
N VAL A 123 -7.91 5.78 -9.07
CA VAL A 123 -8.39 4.96 -10.20
C VAL A 123 -9.91 4.87 -10.29
N GLY A 124 -10.62 4.90 -9.15
CA GLY A 124 -12.08 4.87 -9.06
C GLY A 124 -12.73 6.26 -9.15
N LEU A 125 -11.91 7.30 -9.23
CA LEU A 125 -12.31 8.65 -9.61
C LEU A 125 -11.62 9.04 -10.93
N PRO A 126 -12.10 8.59 -12.10
CA PRO A 126 -11.82 9.29 -13.33
C PRO A 126 -12.81 10.45 -13.50
N GLY A 127 -12.38 11.51 -14.19
CA GLY A 127 -13.25 12.61 -14.63
C GLY A 127 -14.44 12.16 -15.47
#